data_AF-A0A8T4AUX5-F1
#
_entry.id   AF-A0A8T4AUX5-F1
#
_cell.length_a   1.000
_cell.length_b   1.000
_cell.length_c   1.000
_cell.angle_alpha   90.00
_cell.angle_beta   90.00
_cell.angle_gamma   90.00
#
_symmetry.space_group_name_H-M   'P 1'
#
loop_
_entity.id
_entity.type
_entity.pdbx_description
1 polymer ?
#
loop_
_entity_poly.entity_id
_entity_poly.type
_entity_poly.pdbx_seq_one_letter_code
_entity_poly.pdbx_strand_id
1 'polypeptide(L)'
;MADVISRGALAQAAATDGGGKARINLAEDLTIMSQSMAAAACIIDLEFDVGHERDVLTAARDEFIHMLHALEFGEAALGVPTAEHNSKAIRAIRAVHEAWTPFEAAINDVIADENVAEAVAIIIETNGDLLEKAEYLVSTIVAEHTNPNETMLADAIAITIAERQEMLSQKMVLEACEIEGNYSDPRVVERFKETLSLYENSLIALRDGMPMVGVNPPPNDEIKYELDLAWDEWMQAKPVLEMIHANSSAAEEEVLHVRDVAEILDRRMHTIVIQYLLSTPGSDDIYKLPMLAYLDNTLMAWVQDPIVIDAVRAANAEHKNLSQAQLEQLEIDWEAEIIAGGGPLSERIEQNQASAFLRARHDASKNIVTEIFVMDTHALNVAESEVTAEYWHAEDERFALTVGNRSGDIHISDVHLEEGGHVYQSQISVPIEDPDTGELIGVMTFGINIQSMF
;
A
#
# COMPACT_ATOMS: atom_id res chain seq x y z
N MET A 1 12.21 -9.43 -20.51
CA MET A 1 11.29 -10.42 -21.13
C MET A 1 10.15 -10.47 -20.16
N ALA A 2 9.12 -9.63 -20.37
CA ALA A 2 7.96 -9.59 -19.51
C ALA A 2 7.33 -10.99 -19.51
N ASP A 3 7.30 -11.62 -18.34
CA ASP A 3 6.77 -12.95 -18.19
C ASP A 3 5.25 -12.82 -18.26
N VAL A 4 4.64 -13.33 -19.33
CA VAL A 4 3.18 -13.42 -19.44
C VAL A 4 2.74 -14.54 -18.48
N ILE A 5 2.71 -14.22 -17.19
CA ILE A 5 2.23 -15.16 -16.18
C ILE A 5 0.71 -15.15 -16.27
N SER A 6 0.15 -16.15 -16.95
CA SER A 6 -1.30 -16.34 -16.99
C SER A 6 -1.89 -16.36 -15.56
N ARG A 7 -3.14 -15.91 -15.39
CA ARG A 7 -3.87 -15.97 -14.09
C ARG A 7 -3.68 -17.31 -13.36
N GLY A 8 -3.71 -18.41 -14.10
CA GLY A 8 -3.53 -19.76 -13.54
C GLY A 8 -2.12 -20.04 -13.02
N ALA A 9 -1.09 -19.46 -13.67
CA ALA A 9 0.30 -19.59 -13.23
C ALA A 9 0.60 -18.70 -12.01
N LEU A 10 0.05 -17.47 -11.94
CA LEU A 10 0.15 -16.62 -10.75
C LEU A 10 -0.54 -17.28 -9.55
N ALA A 11 -1.78 -17.74 -9.71
CA ALA A 11 -2.50 -18.43 -8.63
C ALA A 11 -1.77 -19.71 -8.16
N GLN A 12 -1.09 -20.40 -9.08
CA GLN A 12 -0.31 -21.61 -8.74
C GLN A 12 1.02 -21.27 -8.04
N ALA A 13 1.73 -20.21 -8.45
CA ALA A 13 2.95 -19.73 -7.80
C ALA A 13 2.65 -19.23 -6.38
N ALA A 14 1.65 -18.37 -6.27
CA ALA A 14 1.08 -17.87 -5.03
C ALA A 14 0.67 -18.98 -4.07
N ALA A 15 -0.06 -20.00 -4.55
CA ALA A 15 -0.45 -21.14 -3.72
C ALA A 15 0.74 -22.00 -3.28
N THR A 16 1.88 -21.93 -3.99
CA THR A 16 3.09 -22.68 -3.68
C THR A 16 3.96 -21.95 -2.65
N ASP A 17 4.09 -20.62 -2.73
CA ASP A 17 4.77 -19.78 -1.74
C ASP A 17 3.90 -19.49 -0.50
N GLY A 18 2.57 -19.57 -0.65
CA GLY A 18 1.62 -19.32 0.44
C GLY A 18 1.53 -17.86 0.88
N GLY A 19 2.11 -16.94 0.11
CA GLY A 19 2.16 -15.50 0.38
C GLY A 19 3.17 -15.15 1.48
N GLY A 20 4.35 -15.77 1.50
CA GLY A 20 5.27 -15.68 2.63
C GLY A 20 5.70 -14.25 2.96
N LYS A 21 6.01 -13.45 1.92
CA LYS A 21 6.38 -12.02 2.08
C LYS A 21 5.22 -11.18 2.60
N ALA A 22 4.01 -11.36 2.07
CA ALA A 22 2.82 -10.66 2.53
C ALA A 22 2.50 -11.00 4.00
N ARG A 23 2.62 -12.27 4.40
CA ARG A 23 2.43 -12.68 5.81
C ARG A 23 3.42 -12.01 6.75
N ILE A 24 4.68 -11.83 6.33
CA ILE A 24 5.69 -11.15 7.14
C ILE A 24 5.28 -9.69 7.35
N ASN A 25 4.97 -8.97 6.26
CA ASN A 25 4.52 -7.58 6.30
C ASN A 25 3.31 -7.41 7.24
N LEU A 26 2.23 -8.17 6.98
CA LEU A 26 1.01 -8.12 7.78
C LEU A 26 1.27 -8.43 9.27
N ALA A 27 2.22 -9.32 9.59
CA ALA A 27 2.56 -9.61 10.98
C ALA A 27 3.30 -8.45 11.65
N GLU A 28 4.18 -7.76 10.93
CA GLU A 28 4.88 -6.56 11.41
C GLU A 28 3.89 -5.38 11.55
N ASP A 29 2.94 -5.23 10.62
CA ASP A 29 1.88 -4.21 10.66
C ASP A 29 1.00 -4.33 11.91
N LEU A 30 0.74 -5.55 12.42
CA LEU A 30 0.06 -5.72 13.71
C LEU A 30 0.81 -5.04 14.87
N THR A 31 2.14 -4.98 14.82
CA THR A 31 2.93 -4.28 15.85
C THR A 31 2.73 -2.76 15.74
N ILE A 32 2.72 -2.22 14.51
CA ILE A 32 2.48 -0.80 14.23
C ILE A 32 1.09 -0.41 14.72
N MET A 33 0.06 -1.15 14.31
CA MET A 33 -1.33 -0.89 14.68
C MET A 33 -1.55 -0.92 16.19
N SER A 34 -0.92 -1.87 16.91
CA SER A 34 -1.02 -1.92 18.38
C SER A 34 -0.54 -0.63 19.04
N GLN A 35 0.57 -0.06 18.55
CA GLN A 35 1.14 1.18 19.09
C GLN A 35 0.33 2.40 18.67
N SER A 36 -0.12 2.45 17.41
CA SER A 36 -0.97 3.53 16.90
C SER A 36 -2.28 3.64 17.67
N MET A 37 -2.96 2.51 17.93
CA MET A 37 -4.19 2.48 18.72
C MET A 37 -3.97 2.95 20.17
N ALA A 38 -2.85 2.54 20.79
CA ALA A 38 -2.50 2.99 22.14
C ALA A 38 -2.16 4.49 22.19
N ALA A 39 -1.45 4.99 21.18
CA ALA A 39 -1.13 6.42 21.04
C ALA A 39 -2.40 7.25 20.89
N ALA A 40 -3.28 6.89 19.95
CA ALA A 40 -4.55 7.58 19.72
C ALA A 40 -5.45 7.55 20.98
N ALA A 41 -5.55 6.41 21.65
CA ALA A 41 -6.29 6.30 22.91
C ALA A 41 -5.72 7.22 24.01
N CYS A 42 -4.40 7.31 24.13
CA CYS A 42 -3.74 8.23 25.07
C CYS A 42 -4.06 9.70 24.73
N ILE A 43 -3.96 10.10 23.46
CA ILE A 43 -4.25 11.47 23.02
C ILE A 43 -5.73 11.83 23.28
N ILE A 44 -6.65 10.87 23.10
CA ILE A 44 -8.08 11.02 23.45
C ILE A 44 -8.27 11.25 24.96
N ASP A 45 -7.54 10.56 25.84
CA ASP A 45 -7.64 10.74 27.30
C ASP A 45 -7.16 12.12 27.76
N LEU A 46 -6.22 12.72 27.01
CA LEU A 46 -5.80 14.12 27.19
C LEU A 46 -6.79 15.14 26.61
N GLU A 47 -7.87 14.69 25.98
CA GLU A 47 -8.86 15.51 25.28
C GLU A 47 -8.29 16.29 24.07
N PHE A 48 -7.19 15.81 23.48
CA PHE A 48 -6.57 16.41 22.30
C PHE A 48 -7.11 15.78 21.01
N ASP A 49 -7.43 16.61 20.02
CA ASP A 49 -7.86 16.22 18.66
C ASP A 49 -8.82 15.01 18.57
N VAL A 50 -9.74 14.88 19.54
CA VAL A 50 -10.52 13.66 19.80
C VAL A 50 -11.26 13.12 18.58
N GLY A 51 -11.73 14.00 17.69
CA GLY A 51 -12.42 13.60 16.47
C GLY A 51 -11.50 12.85 15.52
N HIS A 52 -10.32 13.40 15.27
CA HIS A 52 -9.31 12.79 14.42
C HIS A 52 -8.77 11.49 15.03
N GLU A 53 -8.44 11.50 16.32
CA GLU A 53 -7.90 10.31 16.98
C GLU A 53 -8.91 9.15 17.06
N ARG A 54 -10.21 9.45 17.11
CA ARG A 54 -11.25 8.41 16.98
C ARG A 54 -11.30 7.79 15.59
N ASP A 55 -11.07 8.59 14.54
CA ASP A 55 -10.99 8.08 13.17
C ASP A 55 -9.75 7.19 13.00
N VAL A 56 -8.60 7.63 13.52
CA VAL A 56 -7.35 6.84 13.56
C VAL A 56 -7.56 5.53 14.31
N LEU A 57 -8.12 5.58 15.52
CA LEU A 57 -8.39 4.40 16.35
C LEU A 57 -9.35 3.41 15.67
N THR A 58 -10.37 3.93 14.98
CA THR A 58 -11.32 3.11 14.23
C THR A 58 -10.66 2.41 13.06
N ALA A 59 -9.87 3.15 12.26
CA ALA A 59 -9.18 2.60 11.10
C ALA A 59 -8.17 1.51 11.52
N ALA A 60 -7.31 1.81 12.50
CA ALA A 60 -6.30 0.88 12.99
C ALA A 60 -6.91 -0.40 13.61
N ARG A 61 -8.06 -0.30 14.30
CA ARG A 61 -8.80 -1.47 14.79
C ARG A 61 -9.28 -2.35 13.64
N ASP A 62 -9.91 -1.74 12.63
CA ASP A 62 -10.49 -2.48 11.51
C ASP A 62 -9.40 -3.16 10.68
N GLU A 63 -8.28 -2.48 10.44
CA GLU A 63 -7.09 -3.04 9.79
C GLU A 63 -6.48 -4.18 10.62
N PHE A 64 -6.29 -4.02 11.94
CA PHE A 64 -5.77 -5.07 12.81
C PHE A 64 -6.60 -6.36 12.72
N ILE A 65 -7.94 -6.23 12.77
CA ILE A 65 -8.86 -7.37 12.64
C ILE A 65 -8.71 -8.04 11.27
N HIS A 66 -8.64 -7.24 10.21
CA HIS A 66 -8.53 -7.71 8.84
C HIS A 66 -7.23 -8.48 8.59
N MET A 67 -6.10 -7.93 9.03
CA MET A 67 -4.78 -8.55 8.91
C MET A 67 -4.68 -9.84 9.73
N LEU A 68 -5.19 -9.83 10.97
CA LEU A 68 -5.18 -11.03 11.83
C LEU A 68 -6.04 -12.16 11.23
N HIS A 69 -7.18 -11.81 10.61
CA HIS A 69 -8.01 -12.77 9.86
C HIS A 69 -7.25 -13.34 8.65
N ALA A 70 -6.60 -12.49 7.85
CA ALA A 70 -5.84 -12.91 6.67
C ALA A 70 -4.66 -13.82 7.03
N LEU A 71 -3.94 -13.52 8.11
CA LEU A 71 -2.86 -14.37 8.62
C LEU A 71 -3.35 -15.78 9.00
N GLU A 72 -4.55 -15.90 9.57
CA GLU A 72 -5.11 -17.18 10.00
C GLU A 72 -5.73 -17.97 8.83
N PHE A 73 -6.60 -17.31 8.06
CA PHE A 73 -7.50 -17.99 7.12
C PHE A 73 -7.14 -17.77 5.64
N GLY A 74 -6.22 -16.86 5.36
CA GLY A 74 -5.88 -16.45 4.01
C GLY A 74 -6.85 -15.41 3.46
N GLU A 75 -6.29 -14.44 2.76
CA GLU A 75 -6.99 -13.45 1.99
C GLU A 75 -6.15 -13.01 0.78
N ALA A 76 -6.56 -13.42 -0.42
CA ALA A 76 -5.82 -13.11 -1.65
C ALA A 76 -5.71 -11.60 -1.93
N ALA A 77 -6.68 -10.82 -1.46
CA ALA A 77 -6.66 -9.35 -1.55
C ALA A 77 -5.51 -8.72 -0.73
N LEU A 78 -5.02 -9.40 0.30
CA LEU A 78 -3.86 -8.98 1.10
C LEU A 78 -2.61 -9.81 0.75
N GLY A 79 -2.57 -10.45 -0.42
CA GLY A 79 -1.42 -11.24 -0.86
C GLY A 79 -1.23 -12.57 -0.10
N VAL A 80 -2.21 -13.00 0.70
CA VAL A 80 -2.16 -14.25 1.46
C VAL A 80 -3.14 -15.28 0.88
N PRO A 81 -2.77 -16.04 -0.16
CA PRO A 81 -3.72 -16.86 -0.93
C PRO A 81 -4.27 -18.10 -0.19
N THR A 82 -3.66 -18.49 0.93
CA THR A 82 -3.97 -19.74 1.65
C THR A 82 -4.12 -19.51 3.16
N ALA A 83 -4.74 -20.44 3.87
CA ALA A 83 -4.76 -20.41 5.33
C ALA A 83 -3.41 -20.83 5.92
N GLU A 84 -3.09 -20.37 7.13
CA GLU A 84 -1.89 -20.83 7.83
C GLU A 84 -2.02 -22.32 8.22
N HIS A 85 -0.95 -23.07 8.06
CA HIS A 85 -0.90 -24.51 8.31
C HIS A 85 0.15 -24.89 9.34
N ASN A 86 1.14 -24.02 9.58
CA ASN A 86 2.16 -24.23 10.57
C ASN A 86 1.59 -24.14 11.98
N SER A 87 1.70 -25.23 12.73
CA SER A 87 1.14 -25.31 14.08
C SER A 87 1.75 -24.31 15.08
N LYS A 88 2.99 -23.85 14.88
CA LYS A 88 3.61 -22.82 15.73
C LYS A 88 3.03 -21.46 15.41
N ALA A 89 2.94 -21.11 14.11
CA ALA A 89 2.31 -19.87 13.67
C ALA A 89 0.85 -19.77 14.14
N ILE A 90 0.04 -20.82 13.97
CA ILE A 90 -1.36 -20.87 14.47
C ILE A 90 -1.43 -20.63 16.00
N ARG A 91 -0.47 -21.15 16.78
CA ARG A 91 -0.45 -20.90 18.23
C ARG A 91 -0.07 -19.46 18.56
N ALA A 92 0.85 -18.86 17.80
CA ALA A 92 1.19 -17.46 17.97
C ALA A 92 0.02 -16.54 17.59
N ILE A 93 -0.66 -16.81 16.46
CA ILE A 93 -1.88 -16.11 16.04
C ILE A 93 -2.97 -16.19 17.12
N ARG A 94 -3.18 -17.37 17.72
CA ARG A 94 -4.13 -17.51 18.83
C ARG A 94 -3.74 -16.67 20.04
N ALA A 95 -2.46 -16.61 20.38
CA ALA A 95 -2.00 -15.78 21.50
C ALA A 95 -2.26 -14.29 21.23
N VAL A 96 -2.13 -13.84 19.98
CA VAL A 96 -2.53 -12.47 19.57
C VAL A 96 -4.04 -12.28 19.73
N HIS A 97 -4.89 -13.20 19.26
CA HIS A 97 -6.35 -13.13 19.49
C HIS A 97 -6.74 -13.03 20.97
N GLU A 98 -6.06 -13.81 21.83
CA GLU A 98 -6.30 -13.81 23.28
C GLU A 98 -5.95 -12.46 23.92
N ALA A 99 -4.82 -11.85 23.52
CA ALA A 99 -4.41 -10.52 23.97
C ALA A 99 -5.28 -9.39 23.36
N TRP A 100 -5.72 -9.57 22.11
CA TRP A 100 -6.53 -8.60 21.36
C TRP A 100 -7.95 -8.46 21.92
N THR A 101 -8.57 -9.56 22.37
CA THR A 101 -9.99 -9.56 22.80
C THR A 101 -10.35 -8.46 23.83
N PRO A 102 -9.64 -8.31 24.98
CA PRO A 102 -9.93 -7.24 25.92
C PRO A 102 -9.55 -5.85 25.37
N PHE A 103 -8.52 -5.77 24.52
CA PHE A 103 -8.07 -4.53 23.89
C PHE A 103 -9.12 -3.99 22.92
N GLU A 104 -9.67 -4.84 22.06
CA GLU A 104 -10.75 -4.51 21.12
C GLU A 104 -12.02 -4.04 21.82
N ALA A 105 -12.41 -4.72 22.91
CA ALA A 105 -13.57 -4.32 23.70
C ALA A 105 -13.41 -2.90 24.24
N ALA A 106 -12.23 -2.56 24.76
CA ALA A 106 -11.93 -1.21 25.22
C ALA A 106 -11.91 -0.18 24.09
N ILE A 107 -11.34 -0.52 22.92
CA ILE A 107 -11.40 0.37 21.74
C ILE A 107 -12.85 0.67 21.35
N ASN A 108 -13.71 -0.36 21.32
CA ASN A 108 -15.11 -0.19 20.97
C ASN A 108 -15.84 0.74 21.94
N ASP A 109 -15.51 0.68 23.23
CA ASP A 109 -16.03 1.59 24.25
C ASP A 109 -15.56 3.05 23.98
N VAL A 110 -14.27 3.27 23.65
CA VAL A 110 -13.75 4.60 23.30
C VAL A 110 -14.42 5.19 22.06
N ILE A 111 -14.63 4.37 21.01
CA ILE A 111 -15.30 4.76 19.77
C ILE A 111 -16.78 5.06 20.00
N ALA A 112 -17.44 4.30 20.88
CA ALA A 112 -18.84 4.50 21.25
C ALA A 112 -19.07 5.67 22.21
N ASP A 113 -18.01 6.33 22.69
CA ASP A 113 -18.05 7.36 23.74
C ASP A 113 -18.60 6.81 25.08
N GLU A 114 -18.31 5.53 25.37
CA GLU A 114 -18.74 4.82 26.58
C GLU A 114 -17.55 4.55 27.50
N ASN A 115 -17.66 4.87 28.79
CA ASN A 115 -16.62 4.61 29.81
C ASN A 115 -15.18 4.96 29.39
N VAL A 116 -15.00 6.01 28.58
CA VAL A 116 -13.76 6.32 27.84
C VAL A 116 -12.51 6.24 28.72
N ALA A 117 -12.50 6.89 29.88
CA ALA A 117 -11.34 6.89 30.78
C ALA A 117 -10.94 5.49 31.30
N GLU A 118 -11.92 4.62 31.59
CA GLU A 118 -11.65 3.23 32.01
C GLU A 118 -11.17 2.39 30.82
N ALA A 119 -11.78 2.60 29.65
CA ALA A 119 -11.41 1.93 28.42
C ALA A 119 -9.98 2.29 27.98
N VAL A 120 -9.61 3.57 27.97
CA VAL A 120 -8.23 4.00 27.66
C VAL A 120 -7.22 3.39 28.64
N ALA A 121 -7.53 3.36 29.94
CA ALA A 121 -6.64 2.72 30.91
C ALA A 121 -6.39 1.24 30.60
N ILE A 122 -7.43 0.50 30.16
CA ILE A 122 -7.29 -0.90 29.72
C ILE A 122 -6.38 -0.99 28.49
N ILE A 123 -6.59 -0.13 27.48
CA ILE A 123 -5.78 -0.09 26.26
C ILE A 123 -4.30 0.10 26.62
N ILE A 124 -3.98 1.11 27.42
CA ILE A 124 -2.59 1.42 27.83
C ILE A 124 -1.98 0.28 28.66
N GLU A 125 -2.72 -0.28 29.64
CA GLU A 125 -2.22 -1.35 30.50
C GLU A 125 -1.96 -2.66 29.73
N THR A 126 -2.79 -2.97 28.73
CA THR A 126 -2.71 -4.23 27.98
C THR A 126 -1.89 -4.14 26.69
N ASN A 127 -1.58 -2.93 26.20
CA ASN A 127 -0.78 -2.71 24.98
C ASN A 127 0.56 -3.47 25.00
N GLY A 128 1.28 -3.45 26.13
CA GLY A 128 2.57 -4.12 26.24
C GLY A 128 2.48 -5.64 26.03
N ASP A 129 1.43 -6.29 26.52
CA ASP A 129 1.22 -7.73 26.29
C ASP A 129 0.84 -8.01 24.84
N LEU A 130 -0.05 -7.19 24.25
CA LEU A 130 -0.44 -7.31 22.84
C LEU A 130 0.77 -7.17 21.90
N LEU A 131 1.60 -6.15 22.11
CA LEU A 131 2.83 -5.93 21.35
C LEU A 131 3.78 -7.12 21.49
N GLU A 132 4.00 -7.64 22.70
CA GLU A 132 4.86 -8.82 22.91
C GLU A 132 4.35 -10.04 22.13
N LYS A 133 3.03 -10.27 22.09
CA LYS A 133 2.45 -11.38 21.31
C LYS A 133 2.58 -11.14 19.81
N ALA A 134 2.40 -9.91 19.34
CA ALA A 134 2.60 -9.54 17.94
C ALA A 134 4.07 -9.71 17.51
N GLU A 135 5.04 -9.22 18.28
CA GLU A 135 6.48 -9.41 18.02
C GLU A 135 6.87 -10.90 18.03
N TYR A 136 6.27 -11.70 18.91
CA TYR A 136 6.46 -13.15 18.90
C TYR A 136 5.89 -13.79 17.63
N LEU A 137 4.71 -13.35 17.17
CA LEU A 137 4.11 -13.79 15.92
C LEU A 137 5.00 -13.45 14.73
N VAL A 138 5.48 -12.20 14.62
CA VAL A 138 6.46 -11.75 13.63
C VAL A 138 7.64 -12.72 13.58
N SER A 139 8.29 -12.97 14.72
CA SER A 139 9.46 -13.86 14.78
C SER A 139 9.16 -15.29 14.31
N THR A 140 7.92 -15.74 14.53
CA THR A 140 7.45 -17.07 14.13
C THR A 140 7.14 -17.15 12.64
N ILE A 141 6.49 -16.11 12.09
CA ILE A 141 6.15 -16.00 10.67
C ILE A 141 7.41 -15.84 9.82
N VAL A 142 8.32 -14.93 10.20
CA VAL A 142 9.62 -14.74 9.53
C VAL A 142 10.40 -16.06 9.50
N ALA A 143 10.45 -16.79 10.62
CA ALA A 143 11.19 -18.06 10.67
C ALA A 143 10.60 -19.17 9.78
N GLU A 144 9.30 -19.11 9.48
CA GLU A 144 8.60 -20.11 8.66
C GLU A 144 8.63 -19.74 7.17
N HIS A 145 8.43 -18.46 6.86
CA HIS A 145 8.13 -17.97 5.51
C HIS A 145 9.33 -17.30 4.83
N THR A 146 10.48 -17.17 5.49
CA THR A 146 11.70 -16.71 4.82
C THR A 146 12.30 -17.81 3.94
N ASN A 147 12.32 -17.58 2.62
CA ASN A 147 13.02 -18.44 1.66
C ASN A 147 14.46 -17.95 1.42
N PRO A 148 15.51 -18.71 1.84
CA PRO A 148 16.90 -18.29 1.69
C PRO A 148 17.39 -18.18 0.24
N ASN A 149 16.64 -18.70 -0.73
CA ASN A 149 17.00 -18.68 -2.15
C ASN A 149 16.37 -17.49 -2.91
N GLU A 150 15.36 -16.83 -2.36
CA GLU A 150 14.62 -15.73 -3.00
C GLU A 150 14.91 -14.37 -2.36
N THR A 151 15.05 -14.34 -1.03
CA THR A 151 15.47 -13.14 -0.31
C THR A 151 16.92 -13.31 0.13
N MET A 152 17.82 -12.41 -0.29
CA MET A 152 19.15 -12.37 0.33
C MET A 152 18.95 -11.99 1.80
N LEU A 153 19.55 -12.75 2.73
CA LEU A 153 19.38 -12.56 4.17
C LEU A 153 19.58 -11.11 4.63
N ALA A 154 20.43 -10.34 3.93
CA ALA A 154 20.68 -8.93 4.23
C ALA A 154 19.50 -8.01 3.85
N ASP A 155 18.77 -8.31 2.79
CA ASP A 155 17.61 -7.52 2.35
C ASP A 155 16.43 -7.75 3.30
N ALA A 156 16.24 -9.00 3.77
CA ALA A 156 15.27 -9.32 4.82
C ALA A 156 15.53 -8.53 6.12
N ILE A 157 16.80 -8.37 6.50
CA ILE A 157 17.17 -7.58 7.69
C ILE A 157 16.83 -6.10 7.47
N ALA A 158 17.12 -5.55 6.29
CA ALA A 158 16.81 -4.15 6.00
C ALA A 158 15.29 -3.90 6.01
N ILE A 159 14.50 -4.79 5.40
CA ILE A 159 13.03 -4.74 5.44
C ILE A 159 12.52 -4.73 6.88
N THR A 160 12.92 -5.72 7.70
CA THR A 160 12.51 -5.79 9.11
C THR A 160 12.94 -4.57 9.92
N ILE A 161 14.09 -3.96 9.62
CA ILE A 161 14.51 -2.73 10.30
C ILE A 161 13.63 -1.55 9.88
N ALA A 162 13.28 -1.44 8.59
CA ALA A 162 12.40 -0.40 8.06
C ALA A 162 10.98 -0.53 8.62
N GLU A 163 10.37 -1.72 8.60
CA GLU A 163 9.04 -1.99 9.20
C GLU A 163 9.03 -1.61 10.70
N ARG A 164 10.10 -1.93 11.44
CA ARG A 164 10.23 -1.53 12.85
C ARG A 164 10.37 -0.03 13.05
N GLN A 165 10.85 0.74 12.07
CA GLN A 165 10.88 2.20 12.20
C GLN A 165 9.47 2.77 12.37
N GLU A 166 8.49 2.20 11.66
CA GLU A 166 7.10 2.65 11.72
C GLU A 166 6.49 2.38 13.10
N MET A 167 6.69 1.17 13.64
CA MET A 167 6.26 0.87 15.01
C MET A 167 6.95 1.81 16.03
N LEU A 168 8.24 2.07 15.84
CA LEU A 168 9.00 2.96 16.73
C LEU A 168 8.51 4.41 16.67
N SER A 169 8.09 4.91 15.50
CA SER A 169 7.54 6.27 15.39
C SER A 169 6.22 6.37 16.18
N GLN A 170 5.32 5.38 16.05
CA GLN A 170 4.05 5.32 16.80
C GLN A 170 4.30 5.19 18.30
N LYS A 171 5.33 4.42 18.68
CA LYS A 171 5.77 4.31 20.06
C LYS A 171 6.29 5.65 20.61
N MET A 172 6.96 6.48 19.81
CA MET A 172 7.33 7.84 20.22
C MET A 172 6.10 8.71 20.51
N VAL A 173 5.04 8.59 19.71
CA VAL A 173 3.78 9.33 19.93
C VAL A 173 3.16 8.93 21.26
N LEU A 174 3.03 7.61 21.51
CA LEU A 174 2.52 7.09 22.78
C LEU A 174 3.36 7.58 23.96
N GLU A 175 4.68 7.45 23.90
CA GLU A 175 5.58 7.84 24.99
C GLU A 175 5.58 9.36 25.23
N ALA A 176 5.46 10.19 24.18
CA ALA A 176 5.30 11.63 24.32
C ALA A 176 3.97 12.00 25.00
N CYS A 177 2.89 11.31 24.64
CA CYS A 177 1.58 11.47 25.27
C CYS A 177 1.61 11.06 26.76
N GLU A 178 2.23 9.92 27.10
CA GLU A 178 2.41 9.49 28.50
C GLU A 178 3.17 10.53 29.33
N ILE A 179 4.16 11.21 28.74
CA ILE A 179 4.94 12.26 29.42
C ILE A 179 4.07 13.49 29.76
N GLU A 180 3.11 13.88 28.91
CA GLU A 180 2.16 14.97 29.19
C GLU A 180 1.26 14.57 30.37
N GLY A 181 0.55 13.44 30.24
CA GLY A 181 -0.66 13.06 30.98
C GLY A 181 -0.55 12.81 32.49
N ASN A 182 0.47 13.36 33.14
CA ASN A 182 0.82 13.22 34.55
C ASN A 182 1.63 11.96 34.90
N TYR A 183 2.39 11.45 33.92
CA TYR A 183 3.46 10.45 34.13
C TYR A 183 4.84 11.01 33.74
N SER A 184 5.29 12.09 34.40
CA SER A 184 6.73 12.43 34.48
C SER A 184 7.53 11.38 35.29
N ASP A 185 7.13 10.11 35.19
CA ASP A 185 7.87 8.97 35.69
C ASP A 185 9.19 8.93 34.92
N PRO A 186 10.34 9.00 35.61
CA PRO A 186 11.65 8.92 34.97
C PRO A 186 11.83 7.70 34.07
N ARG A 187 11.03 6.63 34.30
CA ARG A 187 11.01 5.44 33.44
C ARG A 187 10.42 5.72 32.05
N VAL A 188 9.37 6.52 31.94
CA VAL A 188 8.75 6.86 30.64
C VAL A 188 9.71 7.75 29.85
N VAL A 189 10.28 8.76 30.50
CA VAL A 189 11.25 9.69 29.89
C VAL A 189 12.52 8.99 29.41
N GLU A 190 13.01 7.98 30.13
CA GLU A 190 14.15 7.18 29.67
C GLU A 190 13.76 6.22 28.53
N ARG A 191 12.59 5.57 28.58
CA ARG A 191 12.09 4.76 27.45
C ARG A 191 11.97 5.59 26.17
N PHE A 192 11.41 6.80 26.26
CA PHE A 192 11.32 7.72 25.13
C PHE A 192 12.69 7.97 24.48
N LYS A 193 13.70 8.26 25.30
CA LYS A 193 15.07 8.45 24.82
C LYS A 193 15.68 7.19 24.20
N GLU A 194 15.39 6.01 24.77
CA GLU A 194 15.80 4.73 24.19
C GLU A 194 15.15 4.51 22.82
N THR A 195 13.85 4.81 22.68
CA THR A 195 13.12 4.77 21.40
C THR A 195 13.73 5.73 20.37
N LEU A 196 13.99 7.00 20.74
CA LEU A 196 14.66 7.98 19.87
C LEU A 196 16.04 7.48 19.39
N SER A 197 16.82 6.91 20.31
CA SER A 197 18.16 6.39 20.01
C SER A 197 18.09 5.16 19.10
N LEU A 198 17.11 4.27 19.33
CA LEU A 198 16.95 3.08 18.52
C LEU A 198 16.50 3.42 17.10
N TYR A 199 15.56 4.36 16.95
CA TYR A 199 15.13 4.87 15.66
C TYR A 199 16.30 5.49 14.89
N GLU A 200 17.00 6.47 15.48
CA GLU A 200 18.12 7.13 14.79
C GLU A 200 19.21 6.14 14.34
N ASN A 201 19.62 5.21 15.22
CA ASN A 201 20.65 4.24 14.88
C ASN A 201 20.20 3.27 13.78
N SER A 202 18.91 2.91 13.77
CA SER A 202 18.33 2.04 12.75
C SER A 202 18.23 2.76 11.40
N LEU A 203 17.78 4.02 11.39
CA LEU A 203 17.75 4.85 10.20
C LEU A 203 19.16 5.06 9.59
N ILE A 204 20.17 5.29 10.44
CA ILE A 204 21.58 5.35 10.00
C ILE A 204 22.01 4.01 9.38
N ALA A 205 21.66 2.89 10.01
CA ALA A 205 22.00 1.56 9.49
C ALA A 205 21.36 1.29 8.13
N LEU A 206 20.10 1.69 7.93
CA LEU A 206 19.41 1.58 6.64
C LEU A 206 20.07 2.48 5.57
N ARG A 207 20.36 3.74 5.89
CA ARG A 207 20.88 4.74 4.94
C ARG A 207 22.33 4.48 4.53
N ASP A 208 23.18 4.17 5.50
CA ASP A 208 24.64 4.11 5.31
C ASP A 208 25.17 2.66 5.25
N GLY A 209 24.33 1.68 5.60
CA GLY A 209 24.72 0.29 5.81
C GLY A 209 25.42 0.07 7.16
N MET A 210 25.26 -1.13 7.72
CA MET A 210 25.92 -1.54 8.95
C MET A 210 26.41 -3.00 8.86
N PRO A 211 27.50 -3.27 8.11
CA PRO A 211 27.93 -4.65 7.81
C PRO A 211 28.23 -5.51 9.04
N MET A 212 28.58 -4.89 10.18
CA MET A 212 28.86 -5.60 11.43
C MET A 212 27.64 -6.33 12.00
N VAL A 213 26.43 -5.87 11.68
CA VAL A 213 25.16 -6.47 12.10
C VAL A 213 24.35 -7.03 10.93
N GLY A 214 24.97 -7.12 9.75
CA GLY A 214 24.37 -7.73 8.56
C GLY A 214 23.50 -6.81 7.70
N VAL A 215 23.49 -5.50 7.96
CA VAL A 215 22.78 -4.52 7.11
C VAL A 215 23.71 -4.05 6.00
N ASN A 216 23.29 -4.25 4.75
CA ASN A 216 24.01 -3.71 3.59
C ASN A 216 23.59 -2.26 3.32
N PRO A 217 24.41 -1.47 2.60
CA PRO A 217 23.94 -0.21 2.04
C PRO A 217 22.72 -0.42 1.11
N PRO A 218 21.92 0.63 0.87
CA PRO A 218 20.77 0.57 -0.03
C PRO A 218 21.12 -0.05 -1.39
N PRO A 219 20.25 -0.93 -1.94
CA PRO A 219 20.58 -1.71 -3.14
C PRO A 219 20.49 -0.90 -4.45
N ASN A 220 19.85 0.27 -4.43
CA ASN A 220 19.74 1.18 -5.58
C ASN A 220 19.66 2.66 -5.13
N ASP A 221 19.71 3.57 -6.10
CA ASP A 221 19.73 5.02 -5.85
C ASP A 221 18.36 5.54 -5.39
N GLU A 222 17.27 4.87 -5.78
CA GLU A 222 15.89 5.21 -5.42
C GLU A 222 15.64 5.02 -3.91
N ILE A 223 16.01 3.85 -3.36
CA ILE A 223 15.92 3.58 -1.91
C ILE A 223 16.84 4.50 -1.13
N LYS A 224 18.05 4.75 -1.67
CA LYS A 224 18.97 5.70 -1.04
C LYS A 224 18.37 7.10 -0.94
N TYR A 225 17.70 7.55 -2.00
CA TYR A 225 17.06 8.86 -2.04
C TYR A 225 15.94 8.98 -1.00
N GLU A 226 15.05 7.99 -0.89
CA GLU A 226 13.99 8.01 0.13
C GLU A 226 14.53 7.98 1.57
N LEU A 227 15.60 7.21 1.81
CA LEU A 227 16.27 7.19 3.12
C LEU A 227 16.95 8.53 3.46
N ASP A 228 17.51 9.22 2.45
CA ASP A 228 18.06 10.56 2.64
C ASP A 228 16.94 11.56 2.97
N LEU A 229 15.76 11.46 2.35
CA LEU A 229 14.59 12.28 2.70
C LEU A 229 14.08 11.99 4.11
N ALA A 230 13.94 10.71 4.49
CA ALA A 230 13.51 10.33 5.84
C ALA A 230 14.50 10.82 6.92
N TRP A 231 15.80 10.79 6.61
CA TRP A 231 16.82 11.38 7.46
C TRP A 231 16.66 12.89 7.62
N ASP A 232 16.37 13.62 6.55
CA ASP A 232 16.17 15.06 6.60
C ASP A 232 14.92 15.43 7.43
N GLU A 233 13.84 14.66 7.35
CA GLU A 233 12.67 14.82 8.24
C GLU A 233 13.04 14.55 9.70
N TRP A 234 13.74 13.44 9.97
CA TRP A 234 14.20 13.10 11.31
C TRP A 234 15.07 14.19 11.93
N MET A 235 16.03 14.71 11.16
CA MET A 235 16.93 15.77 11.63
C MET A 235 16.23 17.09 11.91
N GLN A 236 15.12 17.38 11.21
CA GLN A 236 14.28 18.54 11.49
C GLN A 236 13.47 18.38 12.77
N ALA A 237 12.93 17.18 13.03
CA ALA A 237 12.12 16.89 14.21
C ALA A 237 12.96 16.70 15.50
N LYS A 238 14.16 16.14 15.37
CA LYS A 238 15.03 15.74 16.49
C LYS A 238 15.20 16.80 17.59
N PRO A 239 15.42 18.10 17.29
CA PRO A 239 15.56 19.11 18.35
C PRO A 239 14.32 19.21 19.25
N VAL A 240 13.11 19.06 18.71
CA VAL A 240 11.86 19.11 19.49
C VAL A 240 11.74 17.84 20.35
N LEU A 241 12.01 16.67 19.77
CA LEU A 241 12.00 15.39 20.48
C LEU A 241 12.99 15.38 21.65
N GLU A 242 14.20 15.90 21.46
CA GLU A 242 15.20 16.01 22.54
C GLU A 242 14.79 17.02 23.63
N MET A 243 14.04 18.07 23.29
CA MET A 243 13.51 19.02 24.28
C MET A 243 12.48 18.37 25.20
N ILE A 244 11.59 17.52 24.68
CA ILE A 244 10.62 16.76 25.49
C ILE A 244 11.35 15.93 26.56
N HIS A 245 12.40 15.20 26.15
CA HIS A 245 13.23 14.44 27.09
C HIS A 245 13.94 15.35 28.10
N ALA A 246 14.58 16.42 27.64
CA ALA A 246 15.35 17.34 28.49
C ALA A 246 14.50 18.05 29.54
N ASN A 247 13.27 18.42 29.18
CA ASN A 247 12.32 19.07 30.07
C ASN A 247 11.54 18.07 30.94
N SER A 248 11.55 16.78 30.57
CA SER A 248 10.72 15.74 31.19
C SER A 248 9.23 16.12 31.19
N SER A 249 8.81 16.80 30.12
CA SER A 249 7.46 17.30 29.90
C SER A 249 7.23 17.44 28.40
N ALA A 250 6.03 17.12 27.94
CA ALA A 250 5.53 17.44 26.62
C ALA A 250 4.28 18.30 26.80
N ALA A 251 4.15 19.40 26.08
CA ALA A 251 2.91 20.16 25.96
C ALA A 251 2.03 19.58 24.84
N GLU A 252 0.75 19.93 24.82
CA GLU A 252 -0.20 19.54 23.75
C GLU A 252 0.39 19.74 22.33
N GLU A 253 0.93 20.93 22.04
CA GLU A 253 1.55 21.23 20.74
C GLU A 253 2.75 20.32 20.42
N GLU A 254 3.52 19.91 21.44
CA GLU A 254 4.67 19.02 21.26
C GLU A 254 4.20 17.58 20.99
N VAL A 255 3.18 17.09 21.70
CA VAL A 255 2.59 15.76 21.47
C VAL A 255 2.01 15.66 20.05
N LEU A 256 1.22 16.66 19.64
CA LEU A 256 0.64 16.71 18.29
C LEU A 256 1.74 16.86 17.22
N HIS A 257 2.81 17.61 17.51
CA HIS A 257 3.96 17.67 16.61
C HIS A 257 4.67 16.32 16.46
N VAL A 258 4.85 15.56 17.55
CA VAL A 258 5.42 14.19 17.47
C VAL A 258 4.54 13.29 16.60
N ARG A 259 3.21 13.38 16.75
CA ARG A 259 2.25 12.65 15.89
C ARG A 259 2.41 13.01 14.42
N ASP A 260 2.38 14.30 14.09
CA ASP A 260 2.51 14.75 12.69
C ASP A 260 3.86 14.33 12.07
N VAL A 261 4.94 14.34 12.87
CA VAL A 261 6.26 13.83 12.45
C VAL A 261 6.21 12.31 12.21
N ALA A 262 5.58 11.54 13.10
CA ALA A 262 5.43 10.10 12.95
C ALA A 262 4.69 9.76 11.64
N GLU A 263 3.59 10.45 11.33
CA GLU A 263 2.84 10.24 10.07
C GLU A 263 3.67 10.53 8.81
N ILE A 264 4.58 11.50 8.86
CA ILE A 264 5.49 11.79 7.74
C ILE A 264 6.53 10.68 7.62
N LEU A 265 7.13 10.28 8.74
CA LEU A 265 8.17 9.24 8.77
C LEU A 265 7.60 7.89 8.35
N ASP A 266 6.39 7.54 8.77
CA ASP A 266 5.73 6.28 8.44
C ASP A 266 5.46 6.17 6.94
N ARG A 267 4.90 7.20 6.32
CA ARG A 267 4.70 7.19 4.86
C ARG A 267 6.00 6.99 4.07
N ARG A 268 7.10 7.55 4.56
CA ARG A 268 8.42 7.36 3.95
C ARG A 268 8.95 5.95 4.19
N MET A 269 8.88 5.46 5.43
CA MET A 269 9.33 4.11 5.77
C MET A 269 8.52 3.06 5.01
N HIS A 270 7.20 3.22 4.90
CA HIS A 270 6.34 2.33 4.13
C HIS A 270 6.75 2.28 2.66
N THR A 271 7.06 3.45 2.08
CA THR A 271 7.59 3.55 0.71
C THR A 271 8.93 2.81 0.58
N ILE A 272 9.83 2.96 1.56
CA ILE A 272 11.12 2.27 1.60
C ILE A 272 10.93 0.75 1.73
N VAL A 273 10.01 0.28 2.59
CA VAL A 273 9.67 -1.15 2.73
C VAL A 273 9.21 -1.72 1.40
N ILE A 274 8.27 -1.05 0.73
CA ILE A 274 7.78 -1.46 -0.60
C ILE A 274 8.92 -1.50 -1.62
N GLN A 275 9.79 -0.48 -1.67
CA GLN A 275 10.92 -0.48 -2.59
C GLN A 275 11.90 -1.63 -2.31
N TYR A 276 12.19 -1.93 -1.04
CA TYR A 276 13.01 -3.08 -0.69
C TYR A 276 12.34 -4.38 -1.13
N LEU A 277 11.04 -4.56 -0.83
CA LEU A 277 10.27 -5.73 -1.26
C LEU A 277 10.33 -5.90 -2.78
N LEU A 278 10.11 -4.83 -3.55
CA LEU A 278 10.16 -4.85 -5.02
C LEU A 278 11.57 -5.13 -5.57
N SER A 279 12.62 -4.72 -4.86
CA SER A 279 14.01 -5.01 -5.24
C SER A 279 14.43 -6.47 -5.01
N THR A 280 13.66 -7.24 -4.23
CA THR A 280 13.94 -8.66 -3.98
C THR A 280 13.36 -9.56 -5.08
N PRO A 281 14.09 -10.59 -5.56
CA PRO A 281 13.55 -11.59 -6.46
C PRO A 281 12.25 -12.23 -5.94
N GLY A 282 11.29 -12.50 -6.85
CA GLY A 282 10.01 -13.10 -6.49
C GLY A 282 9.08 -12.14 -5.72
N SER A 283 9.11 -10.84 -6.02
CA SER A 283 8.19 -9.83 -5.45
C SER A 283 6.85 -9.73 -6.21
N ASP A 284 6.75 -10.37 -7.37
CA ASP A 284 5.55 -10.36 -8.22
C ASP A 284 4.27 -10.74 -7.48
N ASP A 285 4.31 -11.79 -6.67
CA ASP A 285 3.11 -12.26 -5.96
C ASP A 285 2.63 -11.26 -4.90
N ILE A 286 3.52 -10.39 -4.38
CA ILE A 286 3.17 -9.38 -3.37
C ILE A 286 2.09 -8.48 -3.93
N TYR A 287 2.22 -7.97 -5.16
CA TYR A 287 1.29 -6.99 -5.75
C TYR A 287 0.38 -7.55 -6.84
N LYS A 288 0.81 -8.53 -7.62
CA LYS A 288 -0.03 -9.10 -8.68
C LYS A 288 -1.24 -9.83 -8.11
N LEU A 289 -1.14 -10.45 -6.92
CA LEU A 289 -2.28 -11.12 -6.28
C LEU A 289 -3.34 -10.15 -5.72
N PRO A 290 -2.99 -9.14 -4.89
CA PRO A 290 -3.93 -8.08 -4.51
C PRO A 290 -4.60 -7.42 -5.71
N MET A 291 -3.84 -7.11 -6.78
CA MET A 291 -4.39 -6.52 -7.99
C MET A 291 -5.42 -7.43 -8.68
N LEU A 292 -5.15 -8.74 -8.77
CA LEU A 292 -6.12 -9.69 -9.31
C LEU A 292 -7.38 -9.81 -8.46
N ALA A 293 -7.22 -9.82 -7.14
CA ALA A 293 -8.36 -9.85 -6.21
C ALA A 293 -9.19 -8.56 -6.31
N TYR A 294 -8.54 -7.39 -6.38
CA TYR A 294 -9.20 -6.11 -6.57
C TYR A 294 -9.89 -6.02 -7.94
N LEU A 295 -9.29 -6.61 -8.98
CA LEU A 295 -9.94 -6.76 -10.27
C LEU A 295 -11.23 -7.57 -10.16
N ASP A 296 -11.16 -8.77 -9.57
CA ASP A 296 -12.32 -9.66 -9.46
C ASP A 296 -13.45 -9.08 -8.58
N ASN A 297 -13.09 -8.40 -7.48
CA ASN A 297 -14.06 -7.85 -6.53
C ASN A 297 -14.64 -6.50 -6.95
N THR A 298 -13.89 -5.70 -7.72
CA THR A 298 -14.23 -4.30 -7.99
C THR A 298 -14.19 -3.98 -9.49
N LEU A 299 -13.04 -4.13 -10.14
CA LEU A 299 -12.81 -3.54 -11.46
C LEU A 299 -13.60 -4.26 -12.58
N MET A 300 -13.86 -5.57 -12.45
CA MET A 300 -14.63 -6.33 -13.45
C MET A 300 -16.03 -5.74 -13.67
N ALA A 301 -16.65 -5.16 -12.63
CA ALA A 301 -17.94 -4.49 -12.77
C ALA A 301 -17.86 -3.22 -13.63
N TRP A 302 -16.68 -2.59 -13.72
CA TRP A 302 -16.45 -1.40 -14.55
C TRP A 302 -16.13 -1.82 -15.99
N VAL A 303 -15.33 -2.87 -16.18
CA VAL A 303 -15.04 -3.47 -17.50
C VAL A 303 -16.31 -3.92 -18.21
N GLN A 304 -17.26 -4.47 -17.46
CA GLN A 304 -18.53 -4.99 -17.99
C GLN A 304 -19.66 -3.96 -18.05
N ASP A 305 -19.39 -2.69 -17.73
CA ASP A 305 -20.42 -1.66 -17.74
C ASP A 305 -20.91 -1.39 -19.18
N PRO A 306 -22.24 -1.36 -19.42
CA PRO A 306 -22.78 -1.08 -20.75
C PRO A 306 -22.26 0.22 -21.38
N ILE A 307 -21.95 1.24 -20.56
CA ILE A 307 -21.38 2.51 -21.06
C ILE A 307 -20.02 2.27 -21.73
N VAL A 308 -19.19 1.40 -21.17
CA VAL A 308 -17.86 1.06 -21.72
C VAL A 308 -18.03 0.20 -22.96
N ILE A 309 -18.87 -0.84 -22.89
CA ILE A 309 -19.11 -1.78 -24.00
C ILE A 309 -19.65 -1.04 -25.23
N ASP A 310 -20.64 -0.16 -25.04
CA ASP A 310 -21.25 0.59 -26.14
C ASP A 310 -20.28 1.59 -26.78
N ALA A 311 -19.42 2.22 -25.98
CA ALA A 311 -18.37 3.12 -26.50
C ALA A 311 -17.36 2.36 -27.36
N VAL A 312 -16.89 1.20 -26.90
CA VAL A 312 -15.93 0.35 -27.63
C VAL A 312 -16.55 -0.21 -28.91
N ARG A 313 -17.83 -0.61 -28.89
CA ARG A 313 -18.56 -1.03 -30.10
C ARG A 313 -18.66 0.10 -31.12
N ALA A 314 -18.97 1.33 -30.68
CA ALA A 314 -19.06 2.49 -31.55
C ALA A 314 -17.70 2.83 -32.18
N ALA A 315 -16.63 2.83 -31.38
CA ALA A 315 -15.26 3.07 -31.85
C ALA A 315 -14.83 2.01 -32.89
N ASN A 316 -15.00 0.72 -32.60
CA ASN A 316 -14.67 -0.34 -33.55
C ASN A 316 -15.45 -0.22 -34.87
N ALA A 317 -16.70 0.24 -34.83
CA ALA A 317 -17.49 0.47 -36.03
C ALA A 317 -16.97 1.65 -36.87
N GLU A 318 -16.53 2.73 -36.21
CA GLU A 318 -15.89 3.90 -36.84
C GLU A 318 -14.53 3.53 -37.44
N HIS A 319 -13.72 2.76 -36.72
CA HIS A 319 -12.33 2.46 -37.06
C HIS A 319 -12.14 1.26 -38.00
N LYS A 320 -13.21 0.51 -38.29
CA LYS A 320 -13.19 -0.75 -39.06
C LYS A 320 -12.38 -0.72 -40.37
N ASN A 321 -12.30 0.43 -41.05
CA ASN A 321 -11.64 0.56 -42.35
C ASN A 321 -10.48 1.58 -42.34
N LEU A 322 -9.92 1.89 -41.17
CA LEU A 322 -8.73 2.76 -41.11
C LEU A 322 -7.53 2.05 -41.73
N SER A 323 -6.80 2.79 -42.57
CA SER A 323 -5.49 2.37 -43.05
C SER A 323 -4.40 2.76 -42.07
N GLN A 324 -3.25 2.11 -42.16
CA GLN A 324 -2.05 2.44 -41.38
C GLN A 324 -1.73 3.95 -41.40
N ALA A 325 -1.76 4.57 -42.59
CA ALA A 325 -1.48 6.00 -42.74
C ALA A 325 -2.52 6.89 -42.05
N GLN A 326 -3.74 6.40 -41.84
CA GLN A 326 -4.76 7.13 -41.07
C GLN A 326 -4.58 6.96 -39.57
N LEU A 327 -4.14 5.79 -39.10
CA LEU A 327 -3.78 5.58 -37.68
C LEU A 327 -2.62 6.50 -37.28
N GLU A 328 -1.56 6.53 -38.09
CA GLU A 328 -0.42 7.42 -37.89
C GLU A 328 -0.82 8.91 -37.93
N GLN A 329 -1.79 9.28 -38.78
CA GLN A 329 -2.28 10.66 -38.82
C GLN A 329 -3.09 11.02 -37.58
N LEU A 330 -3.89 10.10 -37.04
CA LEU A 330 -4.65 10.33 -35.80
C LEU A 330 -3.70 10.53 -34.61
N GLU A 331 -2.59 9.80 -34.54
CA GLU A 331 -1.55 10.01 -33.54
C GLU A 331 -0.91 11.41 -33.67
N ILE A 332 -0.52 11.80 -34.88
CA ILE A 332 0.05 13.13 -35.14
C ILE A 332 -0.94 14.25 -34.77
N ASP A 333 -2.22 14.05 -35.09
CA ASP A 333 -3.28 15.02 -34.76
C ASP A 333 -3.46 15.10 -33.23
N TRP A 334 -3.46 13.97 -32.53
CA TRP A 334 -3.51 13.92 -31.06
C TRP A 334 -2.35 14.66 -30.40
N GLU A 335 -1.11 14.32 -30.75
CA GLU A 335 0.09 14.97 -30.21
C GLU A 335 0.02 16.50 -30.40
N ALA A 336 -0.41 16.96 -31.57
CA ALA A 336 -0.56 18.37 -31.88
C ALA A 336 -1.65 19.04 -31.00
N GLU A 337 -2.76 18.35 -30.73
CA GLU A 337 -3.83 18.84 -29.87
C GLU A 337 -3.40 18.89 -28.39
N ILE A 338 -2.71 17.88 -27.88
CA ILE A 338 -2.17 17.88 -26.50
C ILE A 338 -1.20 19.04 -26.30
N ILE A 339 -0.28 19.28 -27.25
CA ILE A 339 0.64 20.43 -27.22
C ILE A 339 -0.12 21.76 -27.25
N ALA A 340 -1.25 21.83 -27.97
CA ALA A 340 -2.08 23.02 -28.05
C ALA A 340 -2.97 23.25 -26.80
N GLY A 341 -3.08 22.25 -25.92
CA GLY A 341 -3.95 22.26 -24.74
C GLY A 341 -5.40 21.87 -25.06
N GLY A 342 -5.63 21.12 -26.13
CA GLY A 342 -6.92 20.56 -26.53
C GLY A 342 -7.24 20.74 -28.02
N GLY A 343 -8.12 19.89 -28.54
CA GLY A 343 -8.68 20.00 -29.88
C GLY A 343 -9.81 19.02 -30.17
N PRO A 344 -10.34 18.99 -31.40
CA PRO A 344 -11.50 18.18 -31.74
C PRO A 344 -11.38 16.67 -31.51
N LEU A 345 -10.18 16.08 -31.57
CA LEU A 345 -9.95 14.68 -31.29
C LEU A 345 -9.88 14.43 -29.78
N SER A 346 -9.06 15.19 -29.05
CA SER A 346 -8.90 15.06 -27.59
C SER A 346 -10.22 15.36 -26.87
N GLU A 347 -10.91 16.46 -27.21
CA GLU A 347 -12.20 16.84 -26.62
C GLU A 347 -13.27 15.76 -26.86
N ARG A 348 -13.22 15.06 -27.99
CA ARG A 348 -14.17 13.96 -28.27
C ARG A 348 -13.95 12.79 -27.33
N ILE A 349 -12.70 12.44 -27.03
CA ILE A 349 -12.39 11.37 -26.08
C ILE A 349 -12.68 11.85 -24.66
N GLU A 350 -12.14 12.98 -24.25
CA GLU A 350 -12.28 13.52 -22.91
C GLU A 350 -13.74 13.73 -22.49
N GLN A 351 -14.59 14.23 -23.40
CA GLN A 351 -15.97 14.64 -23.07
C GLN A 351 -17.02 13.54 -23.30
N ASN A 352 -16.62 12.36 -23.77
CA ASN A 352 -17.60 11.29 -23.99
C ASN A 352 -18.11 10.68 -22.68
N GLN A 353 -19.24 9.97 -22.77
CA GLN A 353 -19.92 9.39 -21.61
C GLN A 353 -19.07 8.32 -20.90
N ALA A 354 -18.27 7.56 -21.65
CA ALA A 354 -17.38 6.56 -21.07
C ALA A 354 -16.26 7.23 -20.26
N SER A 355 -15.58 8.24 -20.79
CA SER A 355 -14.55 8.99 -20.06
C SER A 355 -15.12 9.67 -18.80
N ALA A 356 -16.33 10.21 -18.86
CA ALA A 356 -17.02 10.73 -17.68
C ALA A 356 -17.31 9.65 -16.63
N PHE A 357 -17.69 8.44 -17.07
CA PHE A 357 -17.86 7.28 -16.19
C PHE A 357 -16.52 6.85 -15.58
N LEU A 358 -15.43 6.79 -16.35
CA LEU A 358 -14.11 6.42 -15.87
C LEU A 358 -13.59 7.39 -14.81
N ARG A 359 -13.70 8.70 -15.05
CA ARG A 359 -13.34 9.72 -14.04
C ARG A 359 -14.10 9.55 -12.73
N ALA A 360 -15.41 9.31 -12.80
CA ALA A 360 -16.20 9.07 -11.59
C ALA A 360 -15.75 7.83 -10.81
N ARG A 361 -15.26 6.77 -11.48
CA ARG A 361 -14.73 5.57 -10.84
C ARG A 361 -13.32 5.78 -10.28
N HIS A 362 -12.47 6.47 -11.03
CA HIS A 362 -11.15 6.91 -10.60
C HIS A 362 -11.26 7.71 -9.28
N ASP A 363 -12.10 8.76 -9.25
CA ASP A 363 -12.29 9.60 -8.06
C ASP A 363 -12.86 8.81 -6.87
N ALA A 364 -13.79 7.88 -7.15
CA ALA A 364 -14.39 7.05 -6.11
C ALA A 364 -13.41 6.01 -5.53
N SER A 365 -12.32 5.70 -6.23
CA SER A 365 -11.32 4.72 -5.79
C SER A 365 -10.42 5.23 -4.65
N LYS A 366 -10.48 6.53 -4.33
CA LYS A 366 -9.65 7.18 -3.29
C LYS A 366 -8.15 6.89 -3.47
N ASN A 367 -7.63 7.16 -4.67
CA ASN A 367 -6.22 7.00 -5.06
C ASN A 367 -5.71 5.55 -5.20
N ILE A 368 -6.59 4.55 -5.09
CA ILE A 368 -6.22 3.16 -5.40
C ILE A 368 -5.98 3.00 -6.91
N VAL A 369 -6.88 3.57 -7.71
CA VAL A 369 -6.74 3.64 -9.17
C VAL A 369 -6.22 5.02 -9.52
N THR A 370 -5.09 5.09 -10.20
CA THR A 370 -4.38 6.33 -10.59
C THR A 370 -4.71 6.77 -12.01
N GLU A 371 -5.08 5.81 -12.87
CA GLU A 371 -5.49 6.10 -14.23
C GLU A 371 -6.33 4.95 -14.79
N ILE A 372 -7.17 5.27 -15.77
CA ILE A 372 -8.00 4.31 -16.49
C ILE A 372 -8.07 4.72 -17.94
N PHE A 373 -7.80 3.78 -18.85
CA PHE A 373 -7.97 4.01 -20.28
C PHE A 373 -8.50 2.77 -20.97
N VAL A 374 -9.31 3.00 -22.01
CA VAL A 374 -10.01 1.98 -22.77
C VAL A 374 -9.58 2.12 -24.23
N MET A 375 -9.14 1.00 -24.81
CA MET A 375 -8.74 0.93 -26.21
C MET A 375 -9.64 -0.01 -27.00
N ASP A 376 -9.80 0.28 -28.29
CA ASP A 376 -10.51 -0.59 -29.23
C ASP A 376 -9.59 -1.69 -29.82
N THR A 377 -10.09 -2.44 -30.80
CA THR A 377 -9.31 -3.51 -31.45
C THR A 377 -8.15 -3.04 -32.35
N HIS A 378 -8.03 -1.74 -32.60
CA HIS A 378 -6.88 -1.12 -33.28
C HIS A 378 -5.88 -0.49 -32.30
N ALA A 379 -6.10 -0.64 -30.99
CA ALA A 379 -5.35 0.02 -29.93
C ALA A 379 -5.52 1.55 -29.89
N LEU A 380 -6.61 2.07 -30.47
CA LEU A 380 -6.93 3.49 -30.40
C LEU A 380 -7.69 3.80 -29.11
N ASN A 381 -7.34 4.92 -28.47
CA ASN A 381 -8.01 5.39 -27.26
C ASN A 381 -9.49 5.69 -27.53
N VAL A 382 -10.36 5.10 -26.71
CA VAL A 382 -11.83 5.22 -26.76
C VAL A 382 -12.33 6.09 -25.62
N ALA A 383 -11.73 5.95 -24.44
CA ALA A 383 -12.12 6.66 -23.24
C ALA A 383 -10.99 6.63 -22.21
N GLU A 384 -10.87 7.71 -21.43
CA GLU A 384 -9.82 7.87 -20.44
C GLU A 384 -10.30 8.63 -19.20
N SER A 385 -9.70 8.33 -18.04
CA SER A 385 -9.88 9.13 -16.81
C SER A 385 -9.01 10.39 -16.82
N GLU A 386 -7.80 10.27 -17.36
CA GLU A 386 -6.81 11.34 -17.51
C GLU A 386 -6.26 11.34 -18.93
N VAL A 387 -5.78 12.49 -19.40
CA VAL A 387 -5.32 12.66 -20.78
C VAL A 387 -4.04 11.87 -21.02
N THR A 388 -4.05 10.95 -21.99
CA THR A 388 -2.86 10.18 -22.36
C THR A 388 -1.91 10.96 -23.28
N ALA A 389 -0.62 10.65 -23.19
CA ALA A 389 0.39 11.24 -24.07
C ALA A 389 0.24 10.76 -25.53
N GLU A 390 -0.21 9.53 -25.73
CA GLU A 390 -0.38 8.88 -27.03
C GLU A 390 -1.85 8.54 -27.26
N TYR A 391 -2.30 8.51 -28.52
CA TYR A 391 -3.63 8.07 -28.91
C TYR A 391 -3.66 6.60 -29.36
N TRP A 392 -2.56 6.14 -29.94
CA TRP A 392 -2.43 4.83 -30.57
C TRP A 392 -1.38 3.96 -29.89
N HIS A 393 -1.83 2.92 -29.17
CA HIS A 393 -0.99 2.11 -28.27
C HIS A 393 -0.71 0.69 -28.81
N ALA A 394 -0.63 0.50 -30.13
CA ALA A 394 -0.55 -0.85 -30.71
C ALA A 394 0.72 -1.62 -30.32
N GLU A 395 1.82 -0.92 -30.04
CA GLU A 395 3.10 -1.51 -29.63
C GLU A 395 3.21 -1.68 -28.11
N ASP A 396 2.25 -1.17 -27.34
CA ASP A 396 2.28 -1.25 -25.88
C ASP A 396 1.96 -2.68 -25.41
N GLU A 397 2.73 -3.18 -24.45
CA GLU A 397 2.55 -4.51 -23.86
C GLU A 397 1.12 -4.70 -23.34
N ARG A 398 0.50 -3.64 -22.82
CA ARG A 398 -0.90 -3.64 -22.33
C ARG A 398 -1.93 -4.05 -23.39
N PHE A 399 -1.67 -3.73 -24.66
CA PHE A 399 -2.52 -4.13 -25.79
C PHE A 399 -2.00 -5.41 -26.46
N ALA A 400 -0.69 -5.47 -26.74
CA ALA A 400 -0.08 -6.56 -27.50
C ALA A 400 -0.22 -7.93 -26.80
N LEU A 401 -0.16 -7.95 -25.47
CA LEU A 401 -0.22 -9.19 -24.68
C LEU A 401 -1.64 -9.63 -24.31
N THR A 402 -2.67 -8.82 -24.60
CA THR A 402 -4.07 -9.06 -24.24
C THR A 402 -4.96 -9.33 -25.46
N VAL A 403 -5.31 -8.28 -26.21
CA VAL A 403 -6.21 -8.35 -27.37
C VAL A 403 -5.43 -8.50 -28.66
N GLY A 404 -4.24 -7.87 -28.75
CA GLY A 404 -3.39 -7.90 -29.95
C GLY A 404 -2.94 -9.31 -30.34
N ASN A 405 -2.62 -10.17 -29.36
CA ASN A 405 -2.29 -11.58 -29.57
C ASN A 405 -3.51 -12.52 -29.56
N ARG A 406 -4.72 -11.99 -29.31
CA ARG A 406 -5.99 -12.73 -29.16
C ARG A 406 -5.97 -13.80 -28.07
N SER A 407 -5.15 -13.63 -27.04
CA SER A 407 -5.10 -14.55 -25.91
C SER A 407 -6.39 -14.49 -25.09
N GLY A 408 -6.96 -13.28 -24.93
CA GLY A 408 -7.99 -13.03 -23.92
C GLY A 408 -7.43 -13.09 -22.49
N ASP A 409 -6.11 -13.11 -22.34
CA ASP A 409 -5.44 -13.09 -21.06
C ASP A 409 -5.38 -11.67 -20.50
N ILE A 410 -5.32 -11.58 -19.17
CA ILE A 410 -5.02 -10.35 -18.45
C ILE A 410 -3.51 -10.15 -18.40
N HIS A 411 -3.08 -8.90 -18.55
CA HIS A 411 -1.69 -8.50 -18.39
C HIS A 411 -1.53 -7.65 -17.13
N ILE A 412 -0.47 -7.88 -16.35
CA ILE A 412 -0.08 -7.03 -15.22
C ILE A 412 1.36 -6.60 -15.45
N SER A 413 1.60 -5.29 -15.51
CA SER A 413 2.94 -4.74 -15.73
C SER A 413 3.82 -4.90 -14.49
N ASP A 414 5.12 -4.78 -14.68
CA ASP A 414 6.02 -4.54 -13.55
C ASP A 414 5.71 -3.18 -12.89
N VAL A 415 6.12 -3.04 -11.63
CA VAL A 415 5.98 -1.78 -10.90
C VAL A 415 6.97 -0.75 -11.43
N HIS A 416 6.50 0.47 -11.65
CA HIS A 416 7.33 1.62 -12.01
C HIS A 416 6.91 2.85 -11.20
N LEU A 417 7.79 3.83 -11.11
CA LEU A 417 7.47 5.11 -10.49
C LEU A 417 6.78 6.00 -11.52
N GLU A 418 5.61 6.55 -11.17
CA GLU A 418 4.85 7.44 -12.05
C GLU A 418 5.62 8.75 -12.34
N GLU A 419 5.32 9.36 -13.50
CA GLU A 419 5.87 10.65 -13.90
C GLU A 419 5.42 11.77 -12.94
N GLY A 420 6.33 12.21 -12.06
CA GLY A 420 6.01 13.09 -10.92
C GLY A 420 6.61 12.59 -9.60
N GLY A 421 6.98 11.31 -9.53
CA GLY A 421 7.93 10.79 -8.55
C GLY A 421 7.35 10.46 -7.17
N HIS A 422 6.04 10.23 -7.05
CA HIS A 422 5.39 10.03 -5.74
C HIS A 422 4.57 8.75 -5.60
N VAL A 423 4.24 8.07 -6.71
CA VAL A 423 3.39 6.88 -6.69
C VAL A 423 4.07 5.73 -7.41
N TYR A 424 4.27 4.63 -6.70
CA TYR A 424 4.64 3.35 -7.32
C TYR A 424 3.40 2.72 -7.93
N GLN A 425 3.43 2.53 -9.24
CA GLN A 425 2.30 2.11 -10.03
C GLN A 425 2.58 0.79 -10.75
N SER A 426 1.59 -0.10 -10.80
CA SER A 426 1.52 -1.21 -11.76
C SER A 426 0.21 -1.12 -12.50
N GLN A 427 0.20 -1.55 -13.76
CA GLN A 427 -0.98 -1.53 -14.60
C GLN A 427 -1.57 -2.93 -14.74
N ILE A 428 -2.89 -3.04 -14.64
CA ILE A 428 -3.63 -4.27 -14.99
C ILE A 428 -4.53 -4.03 -16.21
N SER A 429 -4.28 -4.79 -17.27
CA SER A 429 -4.96 -4.68 -18.56
C SER A 429 -5.86 -5.88 -18.80
N VAL A 430 -7.14 -5.58 -19.01
CA VAL A 430 -8.23 -6.56 -19.00
C VAL A 430 -8.94 -6.53 -20.35
N PRO A 431 -8.98 -7.66 -21.09
CA PRO A 431 -9.77 -7.75 -22.31
C PRO A 431 -11.26 -7.49 -22.05
N ILE A 432 -11.88 -6.76 -22.95
CA ILE A 432 -13.31 -6.49 -22.98
C ILE A 432 -13.94 -7.48 -23.94
N GLU A 433 -14.78 -8.36 -23.42
CA GLU A 433 -15.59 -9.28 -24.22
C GLU A 433 -16.96 -8.66 -24.51
N ASP A 434 -17.39 -8.75 -25.76
CA ASP A 434 -18.76 -8.41 -26.13
C ASP A 434 -19.74 -9.44 -25.52
N PRO A 435 -20.70 -9.02 -24.67
CA PRO A 435 -21.58 -9.96 -23.97
C PRO A 435 -22.55 -10.70 -24.90
N ASP A 436 -22.81 -10.17 -26.10
CA ASP A 436 -23.72 -10.77 -27.07
C ASP A 436 -23.01 -11.77 -27.99
N THR A 437 -21.72 -11.53 -28.32
CA THR A 437 -20.98 -12.35 -29.30
C THR A 437 -19.86 -13.20 -28.68
N GLY A 438 -19.35 -12.82 -27.51
CA GLY A 438 -18.15 -13.39 -26.89
C GLY A 438 -16.85 -12.99 -27.60
N GLU A 439 -16.89 -12.01 -28.51
CA GLU A 439 -15.69 -11.53 -29.20
C GLU A 439 -14.93 -10.52 -28.34
N LEU A 440 -13.59 -10.56 -28.36
CA LEU A 440 -12.76 -9.50 -27.77
C LEU A 440 -12.90 -8.23 -28.61
N ILE A 441 -13.43 -7.17 -28.00
CA ILE A 441 -13.71 -5.89 -28.67
C ILE A 441 -12.78 -4.76 -28.24
N GLY A 442 -12.00 -4.95 -27.18
CA GLY A 442 -11.09 -3.92 -26.70
C GLY A 442 -10.38 -4.36 -25.44
N VAL A 443 -9.60 -3.46 -24.86
CA VAL A 443 -8.90 -3.66 -23.60
C VAL A 443 -9.13 -2.45 -22.70
N MET A 444 -9.36 -2.69 -21.42
CA MET A 444 -9.43 -1.68 -20.38
C MET A 444 -8.24 -1.85 -19.46
N THR A 445 -7.48 -0.80 -19.24
CA THR A 445 -6.32 -0.85 -18.34
C THR A 445 -6.50 0.12 -17.18
N PHE A 446 -6.01 -0.30 -16.02
CA PHE A 446 -6.04 0.46 -14.79
C PHE A 446 -4.62 0.61 -14.27
N GLY A 447 -4.17 1.84 -14.05
CA GLY A 447 -3.02 2.11 -13.19
C GLY A 447 -3.44 1.95 -11.73
N ILE A 448 -2.66 1.19 -10.97
CA ILE A 448 -2.91 0.88 -9.57
C ILE A 448 -1.77 1.40 -8.73
N ASN A 449 -2.09 2.21 -7.72
CA ASN A 449 -1.15 2.62 -6.69
C ASN A 449 -0.80 1.44 -5.79
N ILE A 450 0.41 0.92 -5.95
CA ILE A 450 0.91 -0.23 -5.18
C ILE A 450 0.99 0.10 -3.69
N GLN A 451 1.35 1.33 -3.32
CA GLN A 451 1.42 1.75 -1.91
C GLN A 451 0.06 1.77 -1.20
N SER A 452 -1.05 1.76 -1.94
CA SER A 452 -2.39 1.66 -1.37
C SER A 452 -2.90 0.22 -1.19
N MET A 453 -2.13 -0.76 -1.69
CA MET A 453 -2.46 -2.20 -1.64
C MET A 453 -1.76 -2.93 -0.48
N PHE A 454 -0.83 -2.26 0.20
CA PHE A 454 -0.05 -2.75 1.33
C PHE A 454 -0.18 -1.80 2.48
#